data_AF-A0A931VJI0-F1
#
_entry.id   AF-A0A931VJI0-F1
#
_cell.length_a   1.000
_cell.length_b   1.000
_cell.length_c   1.000
_cell.angle_alpha   90.00
_cell.angle_beta   90.00
_cell.angle_gamma   90.00
#
_symmetry.space_group_name_H-M   'P 1'
#
loop_
_entity.id
_entity.type
_entity.pdbx_description
1 polymer ?
#
loop_
_entity_poly.entity_id
_entity_poly.type
_entity_poly.pdbx_seq_one_letter_code
_entity_poly.pdbx_strand_id
1 'polypeptide(L)'
;MLKYTPTKNALFVAKQYLKHEFRKIFSDIKDDKFYKKIDKSIDNFNNREGEMSFWNLLAAIAEGWKLKWVFQILSDDKYQWKLKEIPLAKIYLTGMSPIIDKYVIKKFNHNPSAFAKAWPVDKAMRQEIIKTGLAAHQERDNFPILVYKTGDNYRVFDGMRRVLLALTKGQPSIRAWVGYKINGKGKPLISANRCYFLSNLYNQAKHKDKTLEKAIIRIGREINKDYRNGREVLLKRIIGWSHDQKIKSLFAEMIK
;
A
#
# COMPACT_ATOMS: atom_id res chain seq x y z
N MET A 1 11.33 18.04 14.83
CA MET A 1 10.97 16.62 15.02
C MET A 1 10.20 16.16 13.79
N LEU A 2 10.58 15.04 13.15
CA LEU A 2 9.92 14.56 11.93
C LEU A 2 8.49 14.08 12.24
N LYS A 3 7.51 14.52 11.45
CA LYS A 3 6.12 14.06 11.55
C LYS A 3 5.88 12.91 10.57
N TYR A 4 5.67 11.69 11.08
CA TYR A 4 5.49 10.52 10.21
C TYR A 4 4.10 10.49 9.58
N THR A 5 3.03 10.73 10.35
CA THR A 5 1.67 10.77 9.82
C THR A 5 1.41 12.09 9.08
N PRO A 6 1.07 12.05 7.78
CA PRO A 6 0.80 13.27 7.03
C PRO A 6 -0.52 13.94 7.50
N THR A 7 -1.59 13.15 7.70
CA THR A 7 -2.90 13.64 8.15
C THR A 7 -3.59 12.65 9.10
N LYS A 8 -4.50 13.14 9.97
CA LYS A 8 -5.30 12.27 10.86
C LYS A 8 -6.05 11.18 10.07
N ASN A 9 -6.61 11.54 8.91
CA ASN A 9 -7.31 10.60 8.06
C ASN A 9 -6.36 9.55 7.46
N ALA A 10 -5.14 9.90 7.06
CA ALA A 10 -4.17 8.92 6.57
C ALA A 10 -3.88 7.82 7.62
N LEU A 11 -3.68 8.21 8.88
CA LEU A 11 -3.50 7.25 9.97
C LEU A 11 -4.75 6.39 10.18
N PHE A 12 -5.94 7.01 10.16
CA PHE A 12 -7.20 6.27 10.28
C PHE A 12 -7.38 5.24 9.16
N VAL A 13 -7.10 5.63 7.91
CA VAL A 13 -7.15 4.74 6.74
C VAL A 13 -6.14 3.60 6.88
N ALA A 14 -4.91 3.89 7.32
CA ALA A 14 -3.88 2.88 7.56
C ALA A 14 -4.30 1.87 8.63
N LYS A 15 -4.92 2.33 9.73
CA LYS A 15 -5.48 1.45 10.75
C LYS A 15 -6.59 0.56 10.19
N GLN A 16 -7.52 1.14 9.42
CA GLN A 16 -8.58 0.36 8.76
C GLN A 16 -8.01 -0.68 7.79
N TYR A 17 -6.97 -0.32 7.02
CA TYR A 17 -6.29 -1.25 6.13
C TYR A 17 -5.67 -2.42 6.90
N LEU A 18 -4.95 -2.15 8.00
CA LEU A 18 -4.40 -3.23 8.84
C LEU A 18 -5.51 -4.12 9.41
N LYS A 19 -6.57 -3.54 9.99
CA LYS A 19 -7.73 -4.30 10.50
C LYS A 19 -8.34 -5.21 9.43
N HIS A 20 -8.40 -4.73 8.20
CA HIS A 20 -8.88 -5.48 7.06
C HIS A 20 -7.93 -6.61 6.64
N GLU A 21 -6.62 -6.36 6.58
CA GLU A 21 -5.62 -7.38 6.23
C GLU A 21 -5.49 -8.45 7.32
N PHE A 22 -5.59 -8.10 8.61
CA PHE A 22 -5.58 -9.09 9.70
C PHE A 22 -6.78 -10.05 9.64
N ARG A 23 -7.97 -9.58 9.27
CA ARG A 23 -9.14 -10.44 8.95
C ARG A 23 -8.92 -11.34 7.72
N LYS A 24 -7.98 -10.99 6.85
CA LYS A 24 -7.58 -11.89 5.76
C LYS A 24 -6.60 -12.95 6.21
N ILE A 25 -5.63 -12.57 7.03
CA ILE A 25 -4.62 -13.48 7.58
C ILE A 25 -5.29 -14.56 8.43
N PHE A 26 -6.18 -14.16 9.34
CA PHE A 26 -6.81 -15.05 10.33
C PHE A 26 -8.24 -15.43 9.96
N SER A 27 -8.46 -15.76 8.68
CA SER A 27 -9.80 -15.88 8.10
C SER A 27 -10.67 -17.04 8.60
N ASP A 28 -10.02 -18.02 9.19
CA ASP A 28 -10.58 -19.19 9.84
C ASP A 28 -11.16 -18.86 11.23
N ILE A 29 -10.74 -17.75 11.84
CA ILE A 29 -11.27 -17.28 13.11
C ILE A 29 -12.60 -16.56 12.89
N LYS A 30 -13.65 -17.06 13.54
CA LYS A 30 -15.03 -16.52 13.52
C LYS A 30 -15.42 -15.78 14.80
N ASP A 31 -14.50 -15.62 15.75
CA ASP A 31 -14.77 -14.98 17.04
C ASP A 31 -14.69 -13.44 16.93
N ASP A 32 -15.83 -12.78 17.08
CA ASP A 32 -15.92 -11.32 17.14
C ASP A 32 -15.08 -10.70 18.27
N LYS A 33 -14.96 -11.40 19.41
CA LYS A 33 -14.16 -10.90 20.55
C LYS A 33 -12.68 -10.88 20.20
N PHE A 34 -12.19 -11.86 19.46
CA PHE A 34 -10.83 -11.88 18.91
C PHE A 34 -10.58 -10.65 18.03
N TYR A 35 -11.45 -10.37 17.06
CA TYR A 35 -11.27 -9.22 16.18
C TYR A 35 -11.40 -7.88 16.90
N LYS A 36 -12.27 -7.76 17.90
CA LYS A 36 -12.34 -6.56 18.76
C LYS A 36 -11.01 -6.32 19.50
N LYS A 37 -10.33 -7.37 19.97
CA LYS A 37 -9.00 -7.26 20.60
C LYS A 37 -7.92 -6.83 19.63
N ILE A 38 -7.92 -7.39 18.41
CA ILE A 38 -7.00 -6.99 17.34
C ILE A 38 -7.23 -5.53 16.95
N ASP A 39 -8.49 -5.13 16.74
CA ASP A 39 -8.84 -3.76 16.39
C ASP A 39 -8.38 -2.77 17.45
N LYS A 40 -8.62 -3.06 18.74
CA LYS A 40 -8.12 -2.25 19.87
C LYS A 40 -6.60 -2.17 19.89
N SER A 41 -5.91 -3.28 19.61
CA SER A 41 -4.45 -3.32 19.54
C SER A 41 -3.89 -2.47 18.41
N ILE A 42 -4.52 -2.50 17.23
CA ILE A 42 -4.15 -1.65 16.09
C ILE A 42 -4.43 -0.18 16.39
N ASP A 43 -5.57 0.12 17.03
CA ASP A 43 -5.94 1.50 17.36
C ASP A 43 -4.97 2.14 18.36
N ASN A 44 -4.46 1.36 19.31
CA ASN A 44 -3.51 1.83 20.33
C ASN A 44 -2.03 1.65 19.95
N PHE A 45 -1.73 1.06 18.79
CA PHE A 45 -0.35 0.68 18.42
C PHE A 45 0.62 1.86 18.46
N ASN A 46 0.24 3.03 17.94
CA ASN A 46 1.10 4.21 17.94
C ASN A 46 1.49 4.68 19.35
N ASN A 47 0.57 4.55 20.31
CA ASN A 47 0.81 4.95 21.69
C ASN A 47 1.74 3.95 22.39
N ARG A 48 1.64 2.66 22.04
CA ARG A 48 2.43 1.58 22.64
C ARG A 48 3.83 1.48 22.05
N GLU A 49 3.96 1.52 20.73
CA GLU A 49 5.20 1.20 19.99
C GLU A 49 5.82 2.42 19.27
N GLY A 50 5.12 3.55 19.28
CA GLY A 50 5.50 4.74 18.51
C GLY A 50 5.02 4.73 17.06
N GLU A 51 4.94 5.93 16.49
CA GLU A 51 4.41 6.19 15.15
C GLU A 51 5.25 5.55 14.04
N MET A 52 6.58 5.60 14.15
CA MET A 52 7.50 4.96 13.19
C MET A 52 7.26 3.45 13.11
N SER A 53 7.08 2.78 14.25
CA SER A 53 6.85 1.33 14.32
C SER A 53 5.54 0.94 13.64
N PHE A 54 4.49 1.75 13.81
CA PHE A 54 3.22 1.55 13.11
C PHE A 54 3.37 1.62 11.59
N TRP A 55 4.05 2.65 11.09
CA TRP A 55 4.28 2.81 9.64
C TRP A 55 5.16 1.69 9.08
N ASN A 56 6.12 1.17 9.85
CA ASN A 56 6.89 -0.01 9.46
C ASN A 56 6.04 -1.29 9.43
N LEU A 57 5.12 -1.48 10.39
CA LEU A 57 4.15 -2.60 10.33
C LEU A 57 3.27 -2.49 9.07
N LEU A 58 2.77 -1.29 8.78
CA LEU A 58 2.01 -1.05 7.54
C LEU A 58 2.84 -1.38 6.30
N ALA A 59 4.11 -0.98 6.25
CA ALA A 59 5.00 -1.32 5.15
C ALA A 59 5.23 -2.83 5.03
N ALA A 60 5.45 -3.54 6.14
CA ALA A 60 5.65 -4.99 6.14
C ALA A 60 4.43 -5.73 5.55
N ILE A 61 3.23 -5.33 5.95
CA ILE A 61 1.99 -5.92 5.43
C ILE A 61 1.75 -5.49 3.98
N ALA A 62 1.78 -4.19 3.68
CA ALA A 62 1.44 -3.67 2.36
C ALA A 62 2.48 -4.01 1.30
N GLU A 63 3.75 -3.69 1.55
CA GLU A 63 4.82 -3.90 0.58
C GLU A 63 5.36 -5.33 0.63
N GLY A 64 5.63 -5.86 1.83
CA GLY A 64 6.28 -7.16 1.99
C GLY A 64 5.37 -8.34 1.67
N TRP A 65 4.18 -8.38 2.26
CA TRP A 65 3.24 -9.49 2.05
C TRP A 65 2.30 -9.28 0.86
N LYS A 66 1.66 -8.11 0.78
CA LYS A 66 0.64 -7.85 -0.27
C LYS A 66 1.22 -7.38 -1.59
N LEU A 67 2.49 -6.96 -1.63
CA LEU A 67 3.15 -6.36 -2.80
C LEU A 67 2.36 -5.16 -3.37
N LYS A 68 1.83 -4.31 -2.49
CA LYS A 68 1.00 -3.14 -2.81
C LYS A 68 1.62 -1.83 -2.35
N TRP A 69 1.26 -0.77 -3.06
CA TRP A 69 1.75 0.60 -2.84
C TRP A 69 1.00 1.35 -1.73
N VAL A 70 0.18 0.67 -0.91
CA VAL A 70 -0.68 1.29 0.10
C VAL A 70 0.14 2.08 1.11
N PHE A 71 1.26 1.53 1.60
CA PHE A 71 2.15 2.22 2.53
C PHE A 71 2.69 3.53 1.92
N GLN A 72 3.24 3.46 0.70
CA GLN A 72 3.83 4.63 0.05
C GLN A 72 2.78 5.72 -0.18
N ILE A 73 1.59 5.34 -0.64
CA ILE A 73 0.53 6.29 -0.95
C ILE A 73 -0.06 6.93 0.32
N LEU A 74 -0.35 6.14 1.36
CA LEU A 74 -0.92 6.66 2.61
C LEU A 74 0.09 7.49 3.41
N SER A 75 1.38 7.20 3.28
CA SER A 75 2.45 7.94 3.95
C SER A 75 2.94 9.15 3.15
N ASP A 76 2.46 9.39 1.94
CA ASP A 76 2.82 10.56 1.14
C ASP A 76 2.01 11.79 1.58
N ASP A 77 2.72 12.85 1.98
CA ASP A 77 2.11 14.13 2.37
C ASP A 77 1.59 14.94 1.17
N LYS A 78 1.74 14.40 -0.04
CA LYS A 78 1.06 14.82 -1.27
C LYS A 78 -0.46 14.72 -1.16
N TYR A 79 -0.99 13.77 -0.39
CA TYR A 79 -2.41 13.44 -0.40
C TYR A 79 -3.15 13.82 0.89
N GLN A 80 -4.36 14.35 0.70
CA GLN A 80 -5.37 14.47 1.74
C GLN A 80 -6.50 13.47 1.50
N TRP A 81 -6.90 12.75 2.55
CA TRP A 81 -7.87 11.67 2.46
C TRP A 81 -9.26 12.11 2.91
N LYS A 82 -10.29 11.79 2.11
CA LYS A 82 -11.70 12.01 2.46
C LYS A 82 -12.52 10.77 2.14
N LEU A 83 -13.41 10.37 3.04
CA LEU A 83 -14.36 9.29 2.80
C LEU A 83 -15.49 9.82 1.93
N LYS A 84 -15.81 9.12 0.84
CA LYS A 84 -16.87 9.49 -0.10
C LYS A 84 -17.56 8.26 -0.66
N GLU A 85 -18.81 8.43 -1.06
CA GLU A 85 -19.43 7.59 -2.08
C GLU A 85 -18.98 8.12 -3.45
N ILE A 86 -18.38 7.26 -4.28
CA ILE A 86 -17.97 7.62 -5.64
C ILE A 86 -18.72 6.80 -6.68
N PRO A 87 -19.10 7.38 -7.84
CA PRO A 87 -19.76 6.64 -8.90
C PRO A 87 -18.84 5.55 -9.46
N LEU A 88 -19.35 4.32 -9.61
CA LEU A 88 -18.59 3.21 -10.20
C LEU A 88 -18.16 3.51 -11.64
N ALA A 89 -18.98 4.26 -12.38
CA ALA A 89 -18.68 4.68 -13.75
C ALA A 89 -17.43 5.58 -13.88
N LYS A 90 -17.04 6.28 -12.82
CA LYS A 90 -15.84 7.15 -12.79
C LYS A 90 -14.60 6.42 -12.28
N ILE A 91 -14.69 5.13 -11.99
CA ILE A 91 -13.54 4.34 -11.55
C ILE A 91 -12.74 3.87 -12.75
N TYR A 92 -11.45 4.16 -12.75
CA TYR A 92 -10.49 3.52 -13.64
C TYR A 92 -10.13 2.16 -13.06
N LEU A 93 -10.57 1.09 -13.72
CA LEU A 93 -10.28 -0.26 -13.24
C LEU A 93 -8.77 -0.55 -13.34
N THR A 94 -8.19 -1.13 -12.30
CA THR A 94 -6.77 -1.51 -12.26
C THR A 94 -6.60 -3.03 -12.23
N GLY A 95 -5.37 -3.50 -12.44
CA GLY A 95 -5.08 -4.92 -12.42
C GLY A 95 -5.23 -5.57 -11.04
N MET A 96 -5.44 -6.89 -11.04
CA MET A 96 -5.48 -7.76 -9.86
C MET A 96 -4.68 -9.03 -10.05
N SER A 97 -4.80 -9.66 -11.22
CA SER A 97 -4.16 -10.94 -11.56
C SER A 97 -4.16 -11.10 -13.07
N PRO A 98 -3.24 -11.87 -13.66
CA PRO A 98 -3.17 -12.04 -15.12
C PRO A 98 -4.51 -12.44 -15.78
N ILE A 99 -5.30 -13.28 -15.10
CA ILE A 99 -6.62 -13.72 -15.58
C ILE A 99 -7.63 -12.57 -15.55
N ILE A 100 -7.70 -11.80 -14.46
CA ILE A 100 -8.62 -10.66 -14.37
C ILE A 100 -8.19 -9.55 -15.34
N ASP A 101 -6.88 -9.34 -15.49
CA ASP A 101 -6.28 -8.29 -16.30
C ASP A 101 -6.51 -8.50 -17.80
N LYS A 102 -6.57 -9.77 -18.25
CA LYS A 102 -7.03 -10.14 -19.60
C LYS A 102 -8.38 -9.48 -19.93
N TYR A 103 -9.28 -9.39 -18.98
CA TYR A 103 -10.59 -8.79 -19.18
C TYR A 103 -10.60 -7.30 -18.88
N VAL A 104 -10.21 -6.93 -17.67
CA VAL A 104 -10.30 -5.55 -17.17
C VAL A 104 -9.41 -4.59 -17.95
N ILE A 105 -8.18 -5.00 -18.25
CA ILE A 105 -7.19 -4.16 -18.94
C ILE A 105 -7.30 -4.38 -20.45
N LYS A 106 -7.12 -5.62 -20.92
CA LYS A 106 -6.98 -5.85 -22.38
C LYS A 106 -8.32 -5.79 -23.12
N LYS A 107 -9.36 -6.46 -22.62
CA LYS A 107 -10.67 -6.52 -23.30
C LYS A 107 -11.49 -5.24 -23.13
N PHE A 108 -11.53 -4.69 -21.92
CA PHE A 108 -12.40 -3.55 -21.59
C PHE A 108 -11.67 -2.22 -21.47
N ASN A 109 -10.34 -2.19 -21.67
CA ASN A 109 -9.53 -0.97 -21.59
C ASN A 109 -9.84 -0.14 -20.34
N HIS A 110 -9.85 -0.80 -19.17
CA HIS A 110 -10.10 -0.20 -17.87
C HIS A 110 -11.51 0.39 -17.67
N ASN A 111 -12.46 0.15 -18.59
CA ASN A 111 -13.80 0.74 -18.57
C ASN A 111 -14.77 -0.06 -17.67
N PRO A 112 -15.29 0.54 -16.58
CA PRO A 112 -16.21 -0.12 -15.66
C PRO A 112 -17.56 -0.48 -16.29
N SER A 113 -18.10 0.39 -17.15
CA SER A 113 -19.38 0.17 -17.81
C SER A 113 -19.32 -0.96 -18.83
N ALA A 114 -18.21 -1.08 -19.58
CA ALA A 114 -18.00 -2.19 -20.50
C ALA A 114 -17.93 -3.53 -19.75
N PHE A 115 -17.20 -3.58 -18.63
CA PHE A 115 -17.15 -4.76 -17.76
C PHE A 115 -18.55 -5.14 -17.24
N ALA A 116 -19.30 -4.18 -16.70
CA ALA A 116 -20.63 -4.43 -16.14
C ALA A 116 -21.63 -4.94 -17.19
N LYS A 117 -21.59 -4.39 -18.41
CA LYS A 117 -22.42 -4.84 -19.54
C LYS A 117 -22.07 -6.26 -19.98
N ALA A 118 -20.79 -6.63 -19.98
CA ALA A 118 -20.33 -7.95 -20.40
C ALA A 118 -20.59 -9.05 -19.35
N TRP A 119 -20.60 -8.71 -18.06
CA TRP A 119 -20.75 -9.68 -16.96
C TRP A 119 -21.96 -10.64 -17.05
N PRO A 120 -23.19 -10.19 -17.36
CA PRO A 120 -24.33 -11.10 -17.47
C PRO A 120 -24.26 -12.02 -18.70
N VAL A 121 -23.65 -11.56 -19.79
CA VAL A 121 -23.68 -12.24 -21.10
C VAL A 121 -22.47 -13.15 -21.36
N ASP A 122 -21.28 -12.77 -20.90
CA ASP A 122 -20.04 -13.52 -21.13
C ASP A 122 -19.81 -14.58 -20.04
N LYS A 123 -20.40 -15.76 -20.24
CA LYS A 123 -20.34 -16.88 -19.29
C LYS A 123 -18.90 -17.36 -19.04
N ALA A 124 -18.07 -17.41 -20.07
CA ALA A 124 -16.69 -17.90 -19.98
C ALA A 124 -15.84 -16.95 -19.12
N MET A 125 -15.91 -15.64 -19.39
CA MET A 125 -15.28 -14.63 -18.55
C MET A 125 -15.73 -14.74 -17.10
N ARG A 126 -17.05 -14.83 -16.87
CA ARG A 126 -17.60 -14.91 -15.52
C ARG A 126 -17.04 -16.11 -14.75
N GLN A 127 -16.98 -17.28 -15.37
CA GLN A 127 -16.43 -18.48 -14.73
C GLN A 127 -14.92 -18.34 -14.42
N GLU A 128 -14.13 -17.83 -15.38
CA GLU A 128 -12.69 -17.58 -15.17
C GLU A 128 -12.44 -16.63 -13.98
N ILE A 129 -13.19 -15.52 -13.92
CA ILE A 129 -13.02 -14.51 -12.86
C ILE A 129 -13.50 -15.04 -11.49
N ILE A 130 -14.63 -15.76 -11.43
CA ILE A 130 -15.13 -16.34 -10.18
C ILE A 130 -14.12 -17.31 -9.57
N LYS A 131 -13.57 -18.21 -10.39
CA LYS A 131 -12.55 -19.19 -9.97
C LYS A 131 -11.28 -18.52 -9.45
N THR A 132 -10.94 -17.35 -9.99
CA THR A 132 -9.66 -16.68 -9.69
C THR A 132 -9.69 -15.82 -8.43
N GLY A 133 -10.83 -15.23 -8.05
CA GLY A 133 -10.80 -14.32 -6.90
C GLY A 133 -12.05 -13.55 -6.53
N LEU A 134 -13.22 -13.86 -7.09
CA LEU A 134 -14.49 -13.23 -6.67
C LEU A 134 -15.29 -14.05 -5.64
N ALA A 135 -14.75 -15.17 -5.13
CA ALA A 135 -15.42 -15.94 -4.06
C ALA A 135 -15.82 -15.04 -2.88
N ALA A 136 -17.06 -15.15 -2.41
CA ALA A 136 -17.67 -14.24 -1.45
C ALA A 136 -17.01 -14.33 -0.06
N HIS A 137 -16.77 -13.18 0.57
CA HIS A 137 -16.30 -13.09 1.96
C HIS A 137 -16.97 -11.89 2.64
N GLN A 138 -18.10 -12.13 3.31
CA GLN A 138 -19.03 -11.07 3.74
C GLN A 138 -18.38 -10.00 4.65
N GLU A 139 -17.57 -10.37 5.64
CA GLU A 139 -16.95 -9.39 6.56
C GLU A 139 -15.90 -8.48 5.89
N ARG A 140 -15.28 -8.94 4.80
CA ARG A 140 -14.19 -8.23 4.10
C ARG A 140 -14.72 -7.12 3.19
N ASP A 141 -15.97 -7.22 2.78
CA ASP A 141 -16.55 -6.38 1.73
C ASP A 141 -17.10 -5.04 2.25
N ASN A 142 -17.20 -4.88 3.57
CA ASN A 142 -17.70 -3.66 4.21
C ASN A 142 -16.65 -2.52 4.29
N PHE A 143 -15.37 -2.81 4.07
CA PHE A 143 -14.32 -1.78 4.13
C PHE A 143 -14.34 -0.90 2.87
N PRO A 144 -14.24 0.44 2.99
CA PRO A 144 -14.08 1.32 1.84
C PRO A 144 -12.89 0.91 0.97
N ILE A 145 -13.01 1.07 -0.34
CA ILE A 145 -11.85 0.92 -1.26
C ILE A 145 -10.88 2.10 -1.09
N LEU A 146 -9.66 1.95 -1.57
CA LEU A 146 -8.67 3.03 -1.57
C LEU A 146 -8.39 3.48 -3.00
N VAL A 147 -8.59 4.78 -3.24
CA VAL A 147 -8.40 5.40 -4.56
C VAL A 147 -7.67 6.73 -4.43
N TYR A 148 -7.04 7.17 -5.50
CA TYR A 148 -6.64 8.57 -5.66
C TYR A 148 -7.35 9.19 -6.86
N LYS A 149 -7.66 10.49 -6.77
CA LYS A 149 -8.32 11.23 -7.85
C LYS A 149 -7.32 11.55 -8.96
N THR A 150 -7.71 11.30 -10.20
CA THR A 150 -6.96 11.59 -11.43
C THR A 150 -7.87 12.28 -12.44
N GLY A 151 -7.78 13.62 -12.52
CA GLY A 151 -8.77 14.40 -13.26
C GLY A 151 -10.18 14.14 -12.69
N ASP A 152 -11.11 13.76 -13.57
CA ASP A 152 -12.48 13.42 -13.20
C ASP A 152 -12.68 11.98 -12.73
N ASN A 153 -11.66 11.13 -12.89
CA ASN A 153 -11.72 9.71 -12.57
C ASN A 153 -11.03 9.39 -11.24
N TYR A 154 -11.25 8.15 -10.77
CA TYR A 154 -10.66 7.60 -9.56
C TYR A 154 -9.87 6.34 -9.90
N ARG A 155 -8.57 6.33 -9.62
CA ARG A 155 -7.73 5.15 -9.82
C ARG A 155 -7.62 4.35 -8.54
N VAL A 156 -8.00 3.07 -8.62
CA VAL A 156 -7.95 2.14 -7.50
C VAL A 156 -6.52 1.70 -7.25
N PHE A 157 -6.11 1.64 -5.99
CA PHE A 157 -4.84 1.01 -5.61
C PHE A 157 -5.01 -0.03 -4.50
N ASP A 158 -6.18 -0.07 -3.85
CA ASP A 158 -6.61 -1.20 -3.04
C ASP A 158 -8.14 -1.39 -3.10
N GLY A 159 -8.59 -2.64 -3.08
CA GLY A 159 -10.01 -2.98 -3.08
C GLY A 159 -10.63 -3.23 -4.46
N MET A 160 -9.83 -3.54 -5.48
CA MET A 160 -10.33 -3.80 -6.84
C MET A 160 -11.38 -4.93 -6.89
N ARG A 161 -11.22 -5.98 -6.07
CA ARG A 161 -12.22 -7.05 -5.91
C ARG A 161 -13.60 -6.51 -5.52
N ARG A 162 -13.66 -5.57 -4.57
CA ARG A 162 -14.91 -4.96 -4.09
C ARG A 162 -15.59 -4.13 -5.18
N VAL A 163 -14.80 -3.40 -5.99
CA VAL A 163 -15.32 -2.68 -7.16
C VAL A 163 -15.92 -3.63 -8.17
N LEU A 164 -15.23 -4.72 -8.52
CA LEU A 164 -15.77 -5.71 -9.44
C LEU A 164 -17.07 -6.30 -8.89
N LEU A 165 -17.12 -6.70 -7.62
CA LEU A 165 -18.37 -7.16 -7.00
C LEU A 165 -19.49 -6.12 -7.07
N ALA A 166 -19.21 -4.86 -6.77
CA ALA A 166 -20.19 -3.78 -6.87
C ALA A 166 -20.73 -3.62 -8.31
N LEU A 167 -19.87 -3.69 -9.32
CA LEU A 167 -20.25 -3.65 -10.73
C LEU A 167 -21.15 -4.83 -11.12
N THR A 168 -20.77 -6.05 -10.70
CA THR A 168 -21.56 -7.26 -10.99
C THR A 168 -22.92 -7.27 -10.32
N LYS A 169 -23.08 -6.53 -9.22
CA LYS A 169 -24.34 -6.35 -8.48
C LYS A 169 -25.15 -5.15 -8.97
N GLY A 170 -24.70 -4.45 -10.02
CA GLY A 170 -25.39 -3.28 -10.56
C GLY A 170 -25.44 -2.09 -9.62
N GLN A 171 -24.50 -1.97 -8.66
CA GLN A 171 -24.47 -0.83 -7.76
C GLN A 171 -24.09 0.46 -8.51
N PRO A 172 -24.67 1.63 -8.19
CA PRO A 172 -24.32 2.88 -8.85
C PRO A 172 -23.03 3.51 -8.30
N SER A 173 -22.76 3.31 -7.01
CA SER A 173 -21.63 3.88 -6.29
C SER A 173 -20.95 2.88 -5.37
N ILE A 174 -19.79 3.26 -4.86
CA ILE A 174 -19.06 2.50 -3.84
C ILE A 174 -18.37 3.46 -2.85
N ARG A 175 -18.34 3.06 -1.58
CA ARG A 175 -17.62 3.77 -0.53
C ARG A 175 -16.11 3.69 -0.73
N ALA A 176 -15.45 4.85 -0.75
CA ALA A 176 -14.02 4.95 -0.97
C ALA A 176 -13.36 6.00 -0.07
N TRP A 177 -12.15 5.70 0.41
CA TRP A 177 -11.21 6.71 0.84
C TRP A 177 -10.50 7.28 -0.38
N VAL A 178 -10.77 8.56 -0.66
CA VAL A 178 -10.26 9.28 -1.82
C VAL A 178 -9.07 10.15 -1.42
N GLY A 179 -7.90 9.86 -1.98
CA GLY A 179 -6.71 10.68 -1.90
C GLY A 179 -6.76 11.82 -2.92
N TYR A 180 -6.86 13.06 -2.42
CA TYR A 180 -6.77 14.28 -3.20
C TYR A 180 -5.33 14.82 -3.15
N LYS A 181 -4.72 15.05 -4.30
CA LYS A 181 -3.39 15.70 -4.37
C LYS A 181 -3.53 17.15 -3.94
N ILE A 182 -2.87 17.51 -2.84
CA ILE A 182 -2.85 18.88 -2.29
C ILE A 182 -1.46 19.52 -2.33
N ASN A 183 -0.40 18.70 -2.46
CA ASN A 183 0.98 19.17 -2.53
C ASN A 183 1.73 18.43 -3.65
N GLY A 184 1.99 19.11 -4.77
CA GLY A 184 2.71 18.53 -5.91
C GLY A 184 4.13 18.04 -5.59
N LYS A 185 4.76 18.60 -4.55
CA LYS A 185 6.12 18.26 -4.09
C LYS A 185 6.13 17.29 -2.91
N GLY A 186 4.98 16.72 -2.56
CA GLY A 186 4.87 15.79 -1.44
C GLY A 186 5.71 14.52 -1.63
N LYS A 187 6.22 14.00 -0.51
CA LYS A 187 7.14 12.86 -0.44
C LYS A 187 6.57 11.77 0.48
N PRO A 188 6.68 10.49 0.10
CA PRO A 188 6.33 9.37 0.96
C PRO A 188 7.35 9.14 2.08
N LEU A 189 7.00 8.22 2.99
CA LEU A 189 7.99 7.57 3.85
C LEU A 189 8.64 6.40 3.09
N ILE A 190 9.89 6.09 3.43
CA ILE A 190 10.55 4.84 3.04
C ILE A 190 10.47 3.82 4.18
N SER A 191 10.28 2.56 3.82
CA SER A 191 10.29 1.46 4.77
C SER A 191 11.71 1.09 5.18
N ALA A 192 11.93 0.82 6.48
CA ALA A 192 13.23 0.43 6.99
C ALA A 192 13.77 -0.84 6.31
N ASN A 193 12.88 -1.77 5.95
CA ASN A 193 13.22 -3.02 5.26
C ASN A 193 13.95 -2.79 3.92
N ARG A 194 13.59 -1.76 3.15
CA ARG A 194 14.28 -1.44 1.88
C ARG A 194 15.73 -1.03 2.13
N CYS A 195 15.96 -0.20 3.14
CA CYS A 195 17.31 0.25 3.49
C CYS A 195 18.14 -0.90 4.10
N TYR A 196 17.49 -1.75 4.90
CA TYR A 196 18.12 -2.94 5.47
C TYR A 196 18.50 -3.95 4.40
N PHE A 197 17.66 -4.14 3.39
CA PHE A 197 17.98 -4.96 2.22
C PHE A 197 19.24 -4.46 1.49
N LEU A 198 19.38 -3.14 1.26
CA LEU A 198 20.59 -2.57 0.66
C LEU A 198 21.84 -2.85 1.50
N SER A 199 21.72 -2.74 2.82
CA SER A 199 22.81 -3.07 3.75
C SER A 199 23.22 -4.54 3.64
N ASN A 200 22.23 -5.45 3.60
CA ASN A 200 22.49 -6.89 3.46
C ASN A 200 23.09 -7.24 2.10
N LEU A 201 22.61 -6.62 1.03
CA LEU A 201 23.15 -6.81 -0.31
C LEU A 201 24.63 -6.43 -0.37
N TYR A 202 25.02 -5.29 0.22
CA TYR A 202 26.42 -4.87 0.30
C TYR A 202 27.26 -5.86 1.12
N ASN A 203 26.75 -6.32 2.26
CA ASN A 203 27.43 -7.29 3.12
C ASN A 203 27.68 -8.62 2.39
N GLN A 204 26.67 -9.13 1.66
CA GLN A 204 26.78 -10.38 0.90
C GLN A 204 27.79 -10.29 -0.26
N ALA A 205 27.96 -9.11 -0.85
CA ALA A 205 28.96 -8.86 -1.90
C ALA A 205 30.42 -8.79 -1.39
N LYS A 206 30.68 -9.09 -0.11
CA LYS A 206 32.01 -9.17 0.53
C LYS A 206 32.88 -7.91 0.38
N HIS A 207 32.27 -6.73 0.23
CA HIS A 207 32.93 -5.41 0.20
C HIS A 207 33.99 -5.18 -0.89
N LYS A 208 34.00 -5.98 -1.97
CA LYS A 208 35.00 -5.85 -3.06
C LYS A 208 34.47 -5.19 -4.33
N ASP A 209 33.15 -5.15 -4.52
CA ASP A 209 32.55 -4.55 -5.71
C ASP A 209 32.34 -3.04 -5.53
N LYS A 210 33.27 -2.25 -6.10
CA LYS A 210 33.21 -0.79 -6.11
C LYS A 210 32.08 -0.22 -6.96
N THR A 211 31.57 -0.95 -7.93
CA THR A 211 30.41 -0.54 -8.74
C THR A 211 29.15 -0.65 -7.90
N LEU A 212 28.98 -1.75 -7.17
CA LEU A 212 27.88 -1.93 -6.23
C LEU A 212 27.91 -0.88 -5.11
N GLU A 213 29.09 -0.59 -4.56
CA GLU A 213 29.30 0.46 -3.56
C GLU A 213 28.77 1.82 -4.04
N LYS A 214 29.21 2.26 -5.23
CA LYS A 214 28.77 3.52 -5.85
C LYS A 214 27.27 3.54 -6.13
N ALA A 215 26.71 2.42 -6.60
CA ALA A 215 25.28 2.29 -6.86
C ALA A 215 24.45 2.41 -5.57
N ILE A 216 24.87 1.75 -4.49
CA ILE A 216 24.21 1.81 -3.19
C ILE A 216 24.30 3.22 -2.60
N ILE A 217 25.45 3.89 -2.70
CA ILE A 217 25.59 5.30 -2.27
C ILE A 217 24.63 6.20 -3.04
N ARG A 218 24.57 6.06 -4.37
CA ARG A 218 23.64 6.82 -5.22
C ARG A 218 22.19 6.60 -4.81
N ILE A 219 21.77 5.34 -4.65
CA ILE A 219 20.41 4.99 -4.20
C ILE A 219 20.14 5.61 -2.83
N GLY A 220 21.09 5.56 -1.90
CA GLY A 220 20.97 6.20 -0.58
C GLY A 220 20.76 7.72 -0.64
N ARG A 221 21.46 8.41 -1.55
CA ARG A 221 21.25 9.85 -1.79
C ARG A 221 19.87 10.14 -2.35
N GLU A 222 19.39 9.33 -3.29
CA GLU A 222 18.02 9.40 -3.81
C GLU A 222 16.99 9.14 -2.69
N ILE A 223 17.25 8.17 -1.80
CA ILE A 223 16.41 7.91 -0.63
C ILE A 223 16.34 9.14 0.30
N ASN A 224 17.48 9.74 0.61
CA ASN A 224 17.56 10.94 1.46
C ASN A 224 16.82 12.13 0.82
N LYS A 225 16.92 12.26 -0.51
CA LYS A 225 16.26 13.34 -1.27
C LYS A 225 14.75 13.15 -1.37
N ASP A 226 14.28 11.95 -1.68
CA ASP A 226 12.91 11.72 -2.16
C ASP A 226 11.94 11.20 -1.08
N TYR A 227 12.43 10.87 0.12
CA TYR A 227 11.61 10.38 1.23
C TYR A 227 11.74 11.24 2.50
N ARG A 228 10.61 11.49 3.17
CA ARG A 228 10.56 12.39 4.34
C ARG A 228 11.38 11.87 5.53
N ASN A 229 11.44 10.56 5.71
CA ASN A 229 12.22 9.88 6.75
C ASN A 229 13.53 9.28 6.23
N GLY A 230 13.96 9.57 4.99
CA GLY A 230 15.14 8.95 4.38
C GLY A 230 16.39 9.09 5.25
N ARG A 231 16.73 10.34 5.62
CA ARG A 231 17.84 10.65 6.53
C ARG A 231 17.76 9.87 7.85
N GLU A 232 16.59 9.85 8.48
CA GLU A 232 16.39 9.23 9.78
C GLU A 232 16.55 7.71 9.73
N VAL A 233 15.99 7.06 8.70
CA VAL A 233 16.11 5.60 8.53
C VAL A 233 17.57 5.22 8.27
N LEU A 234 18.26 5.94 7.37
CA LEU A 234 19.68 5.66 7.07
C LEU A 234 20.56 5.85 8.32
N LEU A 235 20.39 6.96 9.07
CA LEU A 235 21.17 7.23 10.28
C LEU A 235 20.84 6.30 11.44
N LYS A 236 19.58 6.21 11.84
CA LYS A 236 19.21 5.58 13.12
C LYS A 236 19.00 4.08 12.99
N ARG A 237 18.50 3.59 11.85
CA ARG A 237 18.14 2.19 11.68
C ARG A 237 19.21 1.38 10.96
N ILE A 238 19.93 1.97 10.01
CA ILE A 238 21.01 1.24 9.33
C ILE A 238 22.34 1.48 10.02
N ILE A 239 22.82 2.73 10.07
CA ILE A 239 24.12 3.04 10.70
C ILE A 239 24.07 2.73 12.20
N GLY A 240 23.03 3.18 12.90
CA GLY A 240 22.91 3.01 14.35
C GLY A 240 22.83 1.56 14.82
N TRP A 241 22.31 0.65 14.00
CA TRP A 241 22.11 -0.76 14.39
C TRP A 241 23.12 -1.71 13.73
N SER A 242 23.92 -1.23 12.77
CA SER A 242 24.97 -2.04 12.17
C SER A 242 26.13 -2.24 13.14
N HIS A 243 26.71 -3.44 13.17
CA HIS A 243 27.98 -3.71 13.85
C HIS A 243 29.19 -3.56 12.90
N ASP A 244 28.95 -3.44 11.60
CA ASP A 244 29.98 -3.31 10.58
C ASP A 244 30.33 -1.83 10.31
N GLN A 245 31.59 -1.47 10.58
CA GLN A 245 32.11 -0.12 10.39
C GLN A 245 32.14 0.33 8.92
N LYS A 246 32.32 -0.59 7.97
CA LYS A 246 32.26 -0.26 6.54
C LYS A 246 30.84 0.12 6.12
N ILE A 247 29.84 -0.63 6.61
CA ILE A 247 28.42 -0.28 6.39
C ILE A 247 28.12 1.08 7.02
N LYS A 248 28.60 1.36 8.23
CA LYS A 248 28.42 2.68 8.87
C LYS A 248 29.01 3.80 8.01
N SER A 249 30.25 3.64 7.54
CA SER A 249 30.92 4.63 6.70
C SER A 249 30.17 4.85 5.38
N LEU A 250 29.82 3.76 4.69
CA LEU A 250 29.11 3.80 3.41
C LEU A 250 27.79 4.58 3.53
N PHE A 251 26.98 4.22 4.52
CA PHE A 251 25.68 4.85 4.69
C PHE A 251 25.82 6.30 5.18
N ALA A 252 26.88 6.65 5.93
CA ALA A 252 27.13 8.03 6.30
C ALA A 252 27.39 8.93 5.06
N GLU A 253 28.03 8.40 4.01
CA GLU A 253 28.22 9.11 2.74
C GLU A 253 26.94 9.36 1.94
N MET A 254 25.86 8.60 2.21
CA MET A 254 24.54 8.81 1.59
C MET A 254 23.81 10.04 2.13
N ILE A 255 24.24 10.51 3.31
CA ILE A 255 23.57 11.55 4.09
C ILE A 255 24.28 12.91 3.97
N LYS A 256 25.55 12.90 3.51
CA LYS A 256 26.29 14.09 3.08
C LYS A 256 25.67 14.63 1.79
#